data_AF-A0A258LNS0-F1
#
_entry.id   AF-A0A258LNS0-F1
#
_cell.length_a   1.000
_cell.length_b   1.000
_cell.length_c   1.000
_cell.angle_alpha   90.00
_cell.angle_beta   90.00
_cell.angle_gamma   90.00
#
_symmetry.space_group_name_H-M   'P 1'
#
loop_
_entity.id
_entity.type
_entity.pdbx_description
1 polymer ?
#
loop_
_entity_poly.entity_id
_entity_poly.type
_entity_poly.pdbx_seq_one_letter_code
_entity_poly.pdbx_strand_id
1 'polypeptide(L)' 'MNKQELIAQIAEQAGLTKADATKALNAITDSITQSLKKGDPVTLIGFGTFKVG' A
#
# COMPACT_ATOMS: atom_id res chain seq x y z
N MET A 1 -11.97 8.07 4.71
CA MET A 1 -11.23 6.90 4.22
C MET A 1 -10.29 6.37 5.29
N ASN A 2 -10.79 5.42 6.07
CA ASN A 2 -10.01 4.57 6.95
C ASN A 2 -9.49 3.34 6.18
N LYS A 3 -8.74 2.45 6.85
CA LYS A 3 -8.16 1.25 6.21
C LYS A 3 -9.22 0.33 5.57
N GLN A 4 -10.39 0.18 6.19
CA GLN A 4 -11.44 -0.70 5.69
C GLN A 4 -12.11 -0.11 4.44
N GLU A 5 -12.37 1.19 4.44
CA GLU A 5 -12.90 1.91 3.27
C GLU A 5 -11.93 1.82 2.08
N LEU A 6 -10.62 1.97 2.33
CA LEU A 6 -9.59 1.82 1.29
C LEU A 6 -9.55 0.40 0.71
N ILE A 7 -9.64 -0.63 1.55
CA ILE A 7 -9.70 -2.04 1.08
C ILE A 7 -10.92 -2.28 0.20
N ALA A 8 -12.08 -1.74 0.59
CA ALA A 8 -13.31 -1.88 -0.20
C ALA A 8 -13.17 -1.21 -1.57
N GLN A 9 -12.60 0.00 -1.62
CA GLN A 9 -12.31 0.71 -2.88
C GLN A 9 -11.32 -0.05 -3.77
N ILE A 10 -10.25 -0.60 -3.19
CA ILE A 10 -9.28 -1.42 -3.94
C ILE A 10 -9.96 -2.67 -4.51
N ALA A 11 -10.77 -3.36 -3.70
CA ALA A 11 -11.49 -4.56 -4.13
C ALA A 11 -12.43 -4.25 -5.32
N GLU A 12 -13.19 -3.15 -5.23
CA GLU A 12 -14.12 -2.73 -6.27
C GLU A 12 -13.41 -2.31 -7.56
N GLN A 13 -12.42 -1.41 -7.45
CA GLN A 13 -11.74 -0.85 -8.62
C GLN A 13 -10.83 -1.86 -9.33
N ALA A 14 -10.20 -2.78 -8.57
CA ALA A 14 -9.30 -3.79 -9.12
C ALA A 14 -9.99 -5.13 -9.43
N GLY A 15 -11.29 -5.27 -9.16
CA GLY A 15 -12.03 -6.52 -9.35
C GLY A 15 -11.53 -7.66 -8.46
N LEU A 16 -10.98 -7.34 -7.29
CA LEU A 16 -10.42 -8.31 -6.34
C LEU A 16 -11.44 -8.70 -5.28
N THR A 17 -11.26 -9.87 -4.68
CA THR A 17 -11.97 -10.18 -3.45
C THR A 17 -11.51 -9.26 -2.32
N LYS A 18 -12.36 -9.01 -1.32
CA LYS A 18 -11.95 -8.25 -0.12
C LYS A 18 -10.74 -8.87 0.58
N ALA A 19 -10.61 -10.19 0.55
CA ALA A 19 -9.47 -10.90 1.13
C ALA A 19 -8.18 -10.58 0.38
N ASP A 20 -8.22 -10.60 -0.96
CA ASP A 20 -7.06 -10.30 -1.79
C ASP A 20 -6.68 -8.82 -1.72
N ALA A 21 -7.66 -7.90 -1.71
CA ALA A 21 -7.42 -6.48 -1.50
C ALA A 21 -6.77 -6.19 -0.13
N THR A 22 -7.21 -6.92 0.92
CA THR A 22 -6.58 -6.83 2.25
C THR A 22 -5.13 -7.30 2.22
N LYS A 23 -4.87 -8.44 1.59
CA LYS A 23 -3.50 -8.97 1.43
C LYS A 23 -2.62 -8.01 0.66
N ALA A 24 -3.11 -7.45 -0.46
CA ALA A 24 -2.38 -6.51 -1.28
C ALA A 24 -2.02 -5.23 -0.51
N LEU A 25 -2.98 -4.62 0.21
CA LEU A 25 -2.72 -3.42 0.99
C LEU A 25 -1.69 -3.66 2.11
N ASN A 26 -1.80 -4.79 2.81
CA ASN A 26 -0.83 -5.15 3.83
C ASN A 26 0.57 -5.37 3.22
N ALA A 27 0.68 -6.10 2.11
CA ALA A 27 1.94 -6.37 1.45
C ALA A 27 2.65 -5.10 0.97
N ILE A 28 1.90 -4.14 0.42
CA ILE A 28 2.44 -2.82 0.02
C ILE A 28 2.95 -2.07 1.25
N THR A 29 2.15 -2.00 2.31
CA THR A 29 2.51 -1.27 3.54
C THR A 29 3.76 -1.86 4.18
N ASP A 30 3.86 -3.19 4.25
CA ASP A 30 5.01 -3.89 4.80
C ASP A 30 6.26 -3.69 3.93
N SER A 31 6.12 -3.80 2.60
CA SER A 31 7.26 -3.62 1.68
C SER A 31 7.83 -2.21 1.73
N ILE A 32 6.96 -1.19 1.79
CA ILE A 32 7.38 0.20 1.99
C ILE A 32 8.09 0.33 3.35
N THR A 33 7.47 -0.17 4.43
CA THR A 33 8.05 -0.11 5.78
C THR A 33 9.43 -0.76 5.85
N GLN A 34 9.62 -1.93 5.21
CA GLN A 34 10.91 -2.63 5.20
C GLN A 34 11.98 -1.87 4.42
N SER A 35 11.63 -1.27 3.28
CA SER A 35 12.56 -0.44 2.50
C SER A 35 12.97 0.81 3.29
N LEU A 36 11.98 1.48 3.87
CA LEU A 36 12.17 2.66 4.72
C LEU A 36 13.08 2.37 5.93
N LYS A 37 12.92 1.21 6.58
CA LYS A 37 13.81 0.79 7.69
C LYS A 37 15.28 0.66 7.29
N LYS A 38 15.57 0.40 6.01
CA LYS A 38 16.94 0.33 5.47
C LYS A 38 17.49 1.69 5.07
N GLY A 39 16.68 2.75 5.17
CA GLY A 39 17.02 4.07 4.66
C GLY A 39 16.76 4.23 3.15
N ASP A 40 16.19 3.20 2.51
CA ASP A 40 15.95 3.22 1.07
C ASP A 40 14.63 3.96 0.77
N PRO A 41 14.66 5.06 0.01
CA PRO A 41 13.45 5.77 -0.38
C PRO A 41 12.64 4.93 -1.39
N VAL A 42 11.32 4.90 -1.23
CA VAL A 42 10.40 4.21 -2.14
C VAL A 42 9.65 5.23 -2.96
N THR A 43 9.81 5.18 -4.30
CA THR A 43 9.11 6.08 -5.22
C THR A 43 8.00 5.33 -5.95
N LEU A 44 6.78 5.82 -5.82
CA LEU A 44 5.61 5.38 -6.57
C LEU A 44 5.25 6.47 -7.59
N ILE A 45 5.58 6.24 -8.86
CA ILE A 45 5.34 7.20 -9.95
C ILE A 45 3.85 7.52 -10.03
N GLY A 46 3.52 8.82 -10.08
CA GLY A 46 2.13 9.30 -10.10
C GLY A 46 1.47 9.37 -8.72
N PHE A 47 2.16 9.01 -7.64
CA PHE A 47 1.67 9.12 -6.26
C PHE A 47 2.62 9.94 -5.38
N GLY A 48 3.88 9.54 -5.29
CA GLY A 48 4.88 10.24 -4.48
C GLY A 48 6.06 9.37 -4.04
N THR A 49 6.95 9.97 -3.25
CA THR A 49 8.13 9.30 -2.69
C THR A 49 8.05 9.26 -1.17
N PHE A 50 8.21 8.06 -0.61
CA PHE A 50 8.35 7.83 0.82
C PHE A 50 9.82 7.75 1.20
N LYS A 51 10.20 8.40 2.29
CA LYS A 51 11.55 8.34 2.87
C LYS A 51 11.47 8.45 4.39
N VAL A 52 12.43 7.85 5.09
CA VAL A 52 12.67 8.13 6.51
C VAL A 52 13.49 9.40 6.61
N GLY A 53 13.03 10.34 7.43
CA GLY A 53 13.69 11.63 7.68
C GLY A 53 14.16 11.72 9.12
#